data_AF-A0A7V8WE26-F1
#
_entry.id   AF-A0A7V8WE26-F1
#
_cell.length_a   1.000
_cell.length_b   1.000
_cell.length_c   1.000
_cell.angle_alpha   90.00
_cell.angle_beta   90.00
_cell.angle_gamma   90.00
#
_symmetry.space_group_name_H-M   'P 1'
#
loop_
_entity.id
_entity.type
_entity.pdbx_description
1 polymer ?
#
loop_
_entity_poly.entity_id
_entity_poly.type
_entity_poly.pdbx_seq_one_letter_code
_entity_poly.pdbx_strand_id
1 'polypeptide(L)'
;MIGRSIALALERLDDAPHVISLDRGDDLRHSAGAELIVLAAPIPENVRILGSLAPHVPGDALITDTGSTKRTTVAAAETLPSRLRFIGGHPIAGAATGGAAAATADLFDGHPWILTPTTAARAEDVAALTALIQSLGAVPAVMDAEEH
;
A
#
# COMPACT_ATOMS: atom_id res chain seq x y z
N MET A 1 -0.64 -9.86 -8.60
CA MET A 1 0.08 -10.81 -7.70
C MET A 1 0.10 -10.24 -6.31
N ILE A 2 0.86 -9.16 -6.07
CA ILE A 2 1.03 -8.53 -4.76
C ILE A 2 -0.30 -8.21 -4.07
N GLY A 3 -1.21 -7.48 -4.74
CA GLY A 3 -2.51 -7.11 -4.12
C GLY A 3 -3.33 -8.33 -3.64
N ARG A 4 -3.37 -9.41 -4.44
CA ARG A 4 -4.04 -10.65 -4.03
C ARG A 4 -3.31 -11.37 -2.91
N SER A 5 -1.97 -11.37 -2.90
CA SER A 5 -1.18 -11.94 -1.80
C SER A 5 -1.39 -11.19 -0.49
N ILE A 6 -1.53 -9.87 -0.53
CA ILE A 6 -1.88 -9.06 0.65
C ILE A 6 -3.24 -9.49 1.18
N ALA A 7 -4.26 -9.57 0.33
CA ALA A 7 -5.58 -10.03 0.74
C ALA A 7 -5.53 -11.43 1.38
N LEU A 8 -4.82 -12.38 0.76
CA LEU A 8 -4.65 -13.74 1.29
C LEU A 8 -3.90 -13.79 2.63
N ALA A 9 -2.91 -12.92 2.82
CA ALA A 9 -2.15 -12.84 4.07
C ALA A 9 -3.00 -12.20 5.19
N LEU A 10 -3.81 -11.19 4.87
CA LEU A 10 -4.74 -10.56 5.81
C LEU A 10 -5.85 -11.51 6.28
N GLU A 11 -6.33 -12.41 5.40
CA GLU A 11 -7.30 -13.46 5.76
C GLU A 11 -6.81 -14.40 6.88
N ARG A 12 -5.50 -14.39 7.19
CA ARG A 12 -4.87 -15.20 8.26
C ARG A 12 -4.77 -14.47 9.60
N LEU A 13 -5.16 -13.20 9.66
CA LEU A 13 -5.08 -12.37 10.86
C LEU A 13 -6.46 -12.29 11.53
N ASP A 14 -6.51 -12.50 12.85
CA ASP A 14 -7.78 -12.48 13.60
C ASP A 14 -8.35 -11.05 13.77
N ASP A 15 -7.52 -10.02 13.71
CA ASP A 15 -7.88 -8.60 13.92
C ASP A 15 -7.15 -7.70 12.93
N ALA A 16 -7.41 -7.89 11.63
CA ALA A 16 -6.87 -7.05 10.58
C ALA A 16 -7.65 -5.72 10.48
N PRO A 17 -6.97 -4.58 10.23
CA PRO A 17 -7.66 -3.33 9.92
C PRO A 17 -8.51 -3.49 8.66
N HIS A 18 -9.47 -2.60 8.45
CA HIS A 18 -10.27 -2.62 7.22
C HIS A 18 -9.40 -2.17 6.03
N VAL A 19 -8.75 -3.14 5.38
CA VAL A 19 -7.85 -2.93 4.25
C VAL A 19 -8.57 -3.13 2.93
N ILE A 20 -8.41 -2.18 2.01
CA ILE A 20 -8.86 -2.30 0.63
C ILE A 20 -7.66 -2.22 -0.31
N SER A 21 -7.47 -3.26 -1.12
CA SER A 21 -6.49 -3.24 -2.21
C SER A 21 -7.15 -2.75 -3.49
N LEU A 22 -6.50 -1.84 -4.20
CA LEU A 22 -6.91 -1.35 -5.51
C LEU A 22 -5.88 -1.75 -6.56
N ASP A 23 -6.33 -2.39 -7.63
CA ASP A 23 -5.58 -2.71 -8.84
C ASP A 23 -6.20 -1.98 -10.06
N ARG A 24 -5.63 -2.18 -11.24
CA ARG A 24 -6.07 -1.57 -12.49
C ARG A 24 -7.53 -1.93 -12.77
N GLY A 25 -8.34 -0.88 -12.98
CA GLY A 25 -9.73 -1.02 -13.40
C GLY A 25 -10.71 -1.29 -12.27
N ASP A 26 -10.22 -1.34 -11.02
CA ASP A 26 -11.10 -1.44 -9.86
C ASP A 26 -11.96 -0.19 -9.69
N ASP A 27 -13.15 -0.42 -9.14
CA ASP A 27 -14.09 0.64 -8.82
C ASP A 27 -13.71 1.33 -7.51
N LEU A 28 -13.29 2.60 -7.61
CA LEU A 28 -12.83 3.38 -6.46
C LEU A 28 -13.90 3.55 -5.37
N ARG A 29 -15.20 3.39 -5.70
CA ARG A 29 -16.30 3.44 -4.73
C ARG A 29 -16.16 2.39 -3.62
N HIS A 30 -15.45 1.29 -3.88
CA HIS A 30 -15.17 0.29 -2.85
C HIS A 30 -14.30 0.85 -1.72
N SER A 31 -13.52 1.90 -1.94
CA SER A 31 -12.64 2.53 -0.93
C SER A 31 -13.39 3.23 0.21
N ALA A 32 -14.73 3.30 0.14
CA ALA A 32 -15.55 3.95 1.15
C ALA A 32 -15.43 3.23 2.50
N GLY A 33 -14.96 3.94 3.52
CA GLY A 33 -14.80 3.40 4.88
C GLY A 33 -13.53 2.56 5.10
N ALA A 34 -12.61 2.52 4.14
CA ALA A 34 -11.30 1.90 4.35
C ALA A 34 -10.46 2.68 5.36
N GLU A 35 -9.81 1.97 6.28
CA GLU A 35 -8.81 2.55 7.19
C GLU A 35 -7.42 2.56 6.52
N LEU A 36 -7.16 1.52 5.72
CA LEU A 36 -5.95 1.37 4.91
C LEU A 36 -6.32 1.05 3.46
N ILE A 37 -5.73 1.78 2.53
CA ILE A 37 -5.83 1.53 1.09
C ILE A 37 -4.47 1.13 0.55
N VAL A 38 -4.39 -0.01 -0.15
CA VAL A 38 -3.17 -0.50 -0.78
C VAL A 38 -3.27 -0.39 -2.30
N LEU A 39 -2.39 0.40 -2.91
CA LEU A 39 -2.32 0.57 -4.35
C LEU A 39 -1.37 -0.47 -4.95
N ALA A 40 -1.95 -1.51 -5.54
CA ALA A 40 -1.23 -2.66 -6.09
C ALA A 40 -1.17 -2.67 -7.64
N ALA A 41 -1.62 -1.59 -8.29
CA ALA A 41 -1.57 -1.46 -9.74
C ALA A 41 -0.16 -1.01 -10.23
N PRO A 42 0.13 -1.06 -11.54
CA PRO A 42 1.34 -0.47 -12.09
C PRO A 42 1.46 1.03 -11.77
N ILE A 43 2.68 1.55 -11.59
CA ILE A 43 2.94 2.92 -11.12
C ILE A 43 2.11 4.01 -11.84
N PRO A 44 2.02 4.06 -13.18
CA PRO A 44 1.20 5.08 -13.86
C PRO A 44 -0.29 5.02 -13.48
N GLU A 45 -0.79 3.82 -13.21
CA GLU A 45 -2.17 3.62 -12.77
C GLU A 45 -2.35 4.07 -11.32
N ASN A 46 -1.42 3.71 -10.42
CA ASN A 46 -1.44 4.20 -9.04
C ASN A 46 -1.47 5.73 -8.97
N VAL A 47 -0.72 6.42 -9.83
CA VAL A 47 -0.75 7.89 -9.94
C VAL A 47 -2.14 8.39 -10.36
N ARG A 48 -2.79 7.75 -11.34
CA ARG A 48 -4.17 8.09 -11.72
C ARG A 48 -5.17 7.86 -10.59
N ILE A 49 -5.04 6.73 -9.88
CA ILE A 49 -5.88 6.39 -8.73
C ILE A 49 -5.74 7.46 -7.66
N LEU A 50 -4.51 7.81 -7.26
CA LEU A 50 -4.24 8.86 -6.26
C LEU A 50 -4.94 10.19 -6.62
N GLY A 51 -4.84 10.63 -7.88
CA GLY A 51 -5.48 11.86 -8.34
C GLY A 51 -7.02 11.82 -8.36
N SER A 52 -7.62 10.62 -8.30
CA SER A 52 -9.08 10.43 -8.38
C SER A 52 -9.70 9.90 -7.08
N LEU A 53 -8.89 9.54 -6.08
CA LEU A 53 -9.34 8.77 -4.91
C LEU A 53 -10.17 9.61 -3.93
N ALA A 54 -9.82 10.89 -3.77
CA ALA A 54 -10.36 11.73 -2.70
C ALA A 54 -11.90 11.79 -2.61
N PRO A 55 -12.67 11.92 -3.71
CA PRO A 55 -14.13 11.91 -3.67
C PRO A 55 -14.75 10.59 -3.20
N HIS A 56 -14.01 9.47 -3.27
CA HIS A 56 -14.49 8.14 -2.90
C HIS A 56 -14.14 7.75 -1.46
N VAL A 57 -13.30 8.54 -0.79
CA VAL A 57 -12.87 8.32 0.60
C VAL A 57 -13.22 9.56 1.42
N PRO A 58 -14.45 9.63 1.96
CA PRO A 58 -14.90 10.80 2.73
C PRO A 58 -14.26 10.90 4.12
N GLY A 59 -13.83 9.77 4.70
CA GLY A 59 -13.19 9.70 6.01
C GLY A 59 -11.67 9.83 5.97
N ASP A 60 -11.05 9.61 7.13
CA ASP A 60 -9.60 9.50 7.29
C ASP A 60 -9.13 8.13 6.83
N ALA A 61 -8.07 8.07 6.03
CA ALA A 61 -7.46 6.81 5.60
C ALA A 61 -5.95 6.95 5.45
N LEU A 62 -5.24 5.86 5.70
CA LEU A 62 -3.85 5.69 5.31
C LEU A 62 -3.80 5.03 3.92
N ILE A 63 -2.90 5.48 3.06
CA ILE A 63 -2.68 4.93 1.73
C ILE A 63 -1.22 4.48 1.64
N THR A 64 -0.99 3.29 1.10
CA THR A 64 0.33 2.80 0.71
C THR A 64 0.29 2.26 -0.71
N ASP A 65 1.40 2.30 -1.42
CA ASP A 65 1.56 1.61 -2.70
C ASP A 65 2.48 0.39 -2.58
N THR A 66 2.62 -0.35 -3.68
CA THR A 66 3.56 -1.46 -3.81
C THR A 66 4.48 -1.30 -5.02
N GLY A 67 4.61 -0.09 -5.58
CA GLY A 67 5.38 0.17 -6.80
C GLY A 67 6.89 0.09 -6.55
N SER A 68 7.69 -0.07 -7.60
CA SER A 68 9.15 -0.10 -7.46
C SER A 68 9.82 1.28 -7.49
N THR A 69 9.07 2.35 -7.76
CA THR A 69 9.61 3.72 -7.88
C THR A 69 8.83 4.65 -6.95
N LYS A 70 9.51 5.20 -5.94
CA LYS A 70 8.89 6.00 -4.87
C LYS A 70 8.70 7.46 -5.19
N ARG A 71 9.66 8.09 -5.86
CA ARG A 71 9.58 9.52 -6.23
C ARG A 71 8.27 9.88 -6.93
N THR A 72 7.82 9.06 -7.88
CA THR A 72 6.60 9.34 -8.65
C THR A 72 5.31 9.20 -7.84
N THR A 73 5.19 8.14 -7.03
CA THR A 73 3.97 7.91 -6.24
C THR A 73 3.89 8.85 -5.03
N VAL A 74 5.02 9.14 -4.39
CA VAL A 74 5.11 10.16 -3.33
C VAL A 74 4.70 11.53 -3.85
N ALA A 75 5.26 11.99 -4.98
CA ALA A 75 4.90 13.29 -5.56
C ALA A 75 3.41 13.38 -5.94
N ALA A 76 2.82 12.31 -6.46
CA ALA A 76 1.38 12.27 -6.75
C ALA A 76 0.54 12.38 -5.47
N ALA A 77 1.00 11.75 -4.39
CA ALA A 77 0.31 11.75 -3.11
C ALA A 77 0.33 13.11 -2.39
N GLU A 78 1.27 14.01 -2.69
CA GLU A 78 1.28 15.38 -2.13
C GLU A 78 0.03 16.20 -2.49
N THR A 79 -0.68 15.81 -3.55
CA THR A 79 -1.92 16.46 -3.97
C THR A 79 -3.15 16.01 -3.19
N LEU A 80 -3.00 14.98 -2.33
CA LEU A 80 -4.09 14.46 -1.53
C LEU A 80 -4.50 15.45 -0.42
N PRO A 81 -5.80 15.48 -0.06
CA PRO A 81 -6.23 16.21 1.12
C PRO A 81 -5.61 15.60 2.39
N SER A 82 -5.37 16.41 3.42
CA SER A 82 -4.68 16.00 4.66
C SER A 82 -5.29 14.81 5.43
N ARG A 83 -6.57 14.52 5.21
CA ARG A 83 -7.25 13.33 5.76
C ARG A 83 -6.77 12.01 5.13
N LEU A 84 -6.20 12.08 3.92
CA LEU A 84 -5.67 10.95 3.17
C LEU A 84 -4.15 10.99 3.26
N ARG A 85 -3.60 10.25 4.21
CA ARG A 85 -2.17 10.21 4.49
C ARG A 85 -1.52 9.16 3.61
N PHE A 86 -0.27 9.37 3.22
CA PHE A 86 0.44 8.46 2.32
C PHE A 86 1.80 8.05 2.88
N ILE A 87 2.09 6.75 2.79
CA ILE A 87 3.42 6.17 3.00
C ILE A 87 3.72 5.32 1.77
N GLY A 88 4.80 5.63 1.05
CA GLY A 88 5.19 4.79 -0.09
C GLY A 88 5.66 3.42 0.38
N GLY A 89 5.32 2.36 -0.36
CA GLY A 89 5.62 0.98 0.00
C GLY A 89 6.25 0.20 -1.15
N HIS A 90 7.30 -0.58 -0.89
CA HIS A 90 7.93 -1.45 -1.89
C HIS A 90 8.25 -2.82 -1.27
N PRO A 91 7.34 -3.80 -1.41
CA PRO A 91 7.68 -5.18 -1.09
C PRO A 91 8.69 -5.71 -2.11
N ILE A 92 9.86 -6.13 -1.64
CA ILE A 92 10.88 -6.78 -2.46
C ILE A 92 10.58 -8.29 -2.45
N ALA A 93 9.41 -8.65 -2.95
CA ALA A 93 8.86 -10.00 -2.91
C ALA A 93 8.16 -10.37 -4.22
N GLY A 94 8.27 -11.65 -4.61
CA GLY A 94 7.64 -12.19 -5.82
C GLY A 94 8.40 -11.92 -7.11
N ALA A 95 8.30 -12.86 -8.07
CA ALA A 95 8.85 -12.71 -9.41
C ALA A 95 7.91 -11.90 -10.31
N ALA A 96 8.45 -11.00 -11.13
CA ALA A 96 7.69 -10.11 -12.03
C ALA A 96 6.74 -10.82 -13.01
N THR A 97 6.82 -12.15 -13.14
CA THR A 97 6.19 -12.95 -14.18
C THR A 97 4.97 -13.78 -13.72
N GLY A 98 4.62 -13.79 -12.43
CA GLY A 98 3.61 -14.72 -11.88
C GLY A 98 2.14 -14.33 -12.01
N GLY A 99 1.82 -13.05 -12.24
CA GLY A 99 0.42 -12.58 -12.31
C GLY A 99 -0.41 -12.86 -11.04
N ALA A 100 -1.73 -12.66 -11.09
CA ALA A 100 -2.59 -12.88 -9.92
C ALA A 100 -2.68 -14.35 -9.47
N ALA A 101 -2.51 -15.30 -10.39
CA ALA A 101 -2.57 -16.74 -10.10
C ALA A 101 -1.39 -17.26 -9.26
N ALA A 102 -0.26 -16.56 -9.26
CA ALA A 102 0.87 -16.88 -8.40
C ALA A 102 0.80 -16.21 -7.01
N ALA A 103 -0.33 -15.61 -6.65
CA ALA A 103 -0.51 -15.01 -5.34
C ALA A 103 -0.59 -16.09 -4.25
N THR A 104 0.19 -15.91 -3.18
CA THR A 104 0.22 -16.80 -2.02
C THR A 104 0.20 -15.95 -0.74
N ALA A 105 -0.30 -16.54 0.35
CA ALA A 105 -0.43 -15.86 1.64
C ALA A 105 0.89 -15.68 2.40
N ASP A 106 1.97 -16.33 1.93
CA ASP A 106 3.33 -16.34 2.47
C ASP A 106 4.32 -15.63 1.54
N LEU A 107 3.83 -14.90 0.53
CA LEU A 107 4.65 -14.26 -0.49
C LEU A 107 5.75 -13.36 0.11
N PHE A 108 5.45 -12.72 1.23
CA PHE A 108 6.29 -11.70 1.85
C PHE A 108 7.22 -12.25 2.94
N ASP A 109 7.10 -13.54 3.29
CA ASP A 109 7.81 -14.15 4.41
C ASP A 109 9.33 -13.98 4.27
N GLY A 110 9.96 -13.31 5.23
CA GLY A 110 11.39 -13.04 5.26
C GLY A 110 11.90 -12.05 4.20
N HIS A 111 11.02 -11.46 3.40
CA HIS A 111 11.40 -10.51 2.35
C HIS A 111 11.38 -9.07 2.84
N PRO A 112 12.31 -8.21 2.40
CA PRO A 112 12.28 -6.79 2.74
C PRO A 112 11.02 -6.09 2.21
N TRP A 113 10.49 -5.15 2.99
CA TRP A 113 9.46 -4.23 2.53
C TRP A 113 9.86 -2.81 2.92
N ILE A 114 10.16 -1.99 1.92
CA ILE A 114 10.61 -0.62 2.17
C ILE A 114 9.40 0.30 2.34
N LEU A 115 9.45 1.15 3.36
CA LEU A 115 8.51 2.22 3.64
C LEU A 115 9.19 3.57 3.44
N THR A 116 8.53 4.47 2.72
CA THR A 116 8.99 5.85 2.49
C THR A 116 7.88 6.82 2.95
N PRO A 117 7.84 7.16 4.25
CA PRO A 117 6.83 8.06 4.80
C PRO A 117 6.89 9.44 4.13
N THR A 118 5.73 10.06 3.93
CA THR A 118 5.66 11.47 3.51
C THR A 118 5.63 12.38 4.72
N THR A 119 5.81 13.69 4.51
CA THR A 119 5.67 14.70 5.58
C THR A 119 4.25 14.76 6.18
N ALA A 120 3.25 14.25 5.45
CA ALA A 120 1.87 14.13 5.94
C ALA A 120 1.64 12.87 6.80
N ALA A 121 2.53 11.88 6.74
CA ALA A 121 2.43 10.66 7.53
C ALA A 121 2.78 10.94 9.00
N ARG A 122 1.98 10.40 9.91
CA ARG A 122 2.24 10.52 11.35
C ARG A 122 3.11 9.35 11.82
N ALA A 123 3.80 9.52 12.94
CA ALA A 123 4.61 8.43 13.53
C ALA A 123 3.75 7.18 13.84
N GLU A 124 2.51 7.38 14.27
CA GLU A 124 1.52 6.31 14.49
C GLU A 124 1.18 5.54 13.20
N ASP A 125 1.16 6.20 12.04
CA ASP A 125 0.89 5.54 10.75
C ASP A 125 2.04 4.64 10.34
N VAL A 126 3.27 5.13 10.49
CA VAL A 126 4.47 4.36 10.19
C VAL A 126 4.55 3.14 11.11
N ALA A 127 4.27 3.32 12.41
CA ALA A 127 4.26 2.23 13.38
C ALA A 127 3.19 1.19 13.06
N ALA A 128 1.96 1.63 12.78
CA ALA A 128 0.85 0.74 12.43
C ALA A 128 1.14 -0.06 11.14
N LEU A 129 1.62 0.61 10.09
CA LEU A 129 1.95 -0.05 8.83
C LEU A 129 3.14 -1.00 8.97
N THR A 130 4.14 -0.63 9.79
CA THR A 130 5.27 -1.51 10.12
C THR A 130 4.80 -2.79 10.81
N ALA A 131 3.94 -2.67 11.82
CA ALA A 131 3.38 -3.81 12.54
C ALA A 131 2.54 -4.71 11.62
N LEU A 132 1.73 -4.10 10.74
CA LEU A 132 0.96 -4.84 9.74
C LEU A 132 1.90 -5.64 8.83
N ILE A 133 2.90 -4.99 8.23
CA ILE A 133 3.86 -5.65 7.32
C ILE A 133 4.59 -6.80 8.01
N GLN A 134 4.98 -6.64 9.27
CA GLN A 134 5.58 -7.73 10.07
C GLN A 134 4.62 -8.89 10.28
N SER A 135 3.32 -8.62 10.51
CA SER A 135 2.30 -9.67 10.63
C SER A 135 2.06 -10.43 9.32
N LEU A 136 2.36 -9.79 8.17
CA LEU A 136 2.37 -10.44 6.86
C LEU A 136 3.67 -11.23 6.58
N GLY A 137 4.58 -11.33 7.54
CA GLY A 137 5.84 -12.08 7.44
C GLY A 137 7.03 -11.29 6.86
N ALA A 138 6.82 -10.05 6.41
CA ALA A 138 7.88 -9.23 5.81
C ALA A 138 8.81 -8.57 6.84
N VAL A 139 9.96 -8.12 6.35
CA VAL A 139 10.98 -7.39 7.12
C VAL A 139 10.91 -5.90 6.73
N PRO A 140 10.22 -5.04 7.52
CA PRO A 140 10.09 -3.63 7.18
C PRO A 140 11.42 -2.88 7.32
N ALA A 141 11.65 -1.93 6.41
CA ALA A 141 12.73 -0.96 6.50
C ALA A 141 12.20 0.43 6.15
N VAL A 142 12.56 1.46 6.91
CA VAL A 142 12.17 2.85 6.65
C VAL A 142 13.36 3.61 6.08
N MET A 143 13.16 4.33 4.98
CA MET A 143 14.16 5.22 4.37
C MET A 143 13.49 6.36 3.62
N ASP A 144 14.26 7.37 3.22
CA ASP A 144 13.74 8.49 2.45
C ASP A 144 13.44 8.11 1.00
N ALA A 145 12.45 8.77 0.39
CA ALA A 145 12.03 8.49 -0.98
C ALA A 145 13.10 8.83 -2.04
N GLU A 146 14.08 9.68 -1.70
CA GLU A 146 15.24 9.98 -2.53
C GLU A 146 16.34 8.90 -2.45
N GLU A 147 16.44 8.22 -1.31
CA GLU A 147 17.42 7.15 -1.07
C GLU A 147 16.99 5.80 -1.65
N HIS A 148 15.68 5.62 -1.85
CA HIS A 148 15.06 4.45 -2.48
C HIS A 148 15.14 4.47 -4.02
#